data_AF-A0A1F3RA74-F1
#
_entry.id   AF-A0A1F3RA74-F1
#
_cell.length_a   1.000
_cell.length_b   1.000
_cell.length_c   1.000
_cell.angle_alpha   90.00
_cell.angle_beta   90.00
_cell.angle_gamma   90.00
#
_symmetry.space_group_name_H-M   'P 1'
#
loop_
_entity.id
_entity.type
_entity.pdbx_description
1 polymer ?
#
loop_
_entity_poly.entity_id
_entity_poly.type
_entity_poly.pdbx_seq_one_letter_code
_entity_poly.pdbx_strand_id
1 'polypeptide(L)'
;MNKITTAILLLFAIHLNAQISNDNIGARSASMGGFTTTLSDVWSTNNNQAGLGFITDFSGGIYYENRFLLKETSYKAGAVVLPVKIGAFGISVTSFGFELYNETKAGLSYGQRFGEKFSVGVQLNYLNTKLAQEYGTKTSITGAIGLIAKLSKELSLGVHVYNPSRSKLAEYDNERIPTIMKLGLDYRFSEKVMLGVETEKDMNFDAVVKAGIEYHITEAL
;
A
#
# COMPACT_ATOMS: atom_id res chain seq x y z
N MET A 1 -26.33 1.47 41.62
CA MET A 1 -25.19 1.04 40.78
C MET A 1 -25.65 1.07 39.33
N ASN A 2 -25.47 2.21 38.64
CA ASN A 2 -25.83 2.33 37.23
C ASN A 2 -24.54 2.49 36.44
N LYS A 3 -24.19 1.46 35.65
CA LYS A 3 -23.05 1.50 34.73
C LYS A 3 -23.44 2.38 33.55
N ILE A 4 -22.78 3.53 33.40
CA ILE A 4 -22.91 4.38 32.22
C ILE A 4 -21.93 3.85 31.17
N THR A 5 -22.46 3.21 30.14
CA THR A 5 -21.68 2.75 28.99
C THR A 5 -21.60 3.92 28.00
N THR A 6 -20.47 4.61 27.95
CA THR A 6 -20.24 5.68 26.97
C THR A 6 -19.79 5.06 25.65
N ALA A 7 -20.68 5.03 24.66
CA ALA A 7 -20.32 4.72 23.27
C ALA A 7 -20.01 6.03 22.55
N ILE A 8 -18.74 6.24 22.21
CA ILE A 8 -18.31 7.37 21.37
C ILE A 8 -18.40 6.90 19.92
N LEU A 9 -19.40 7.38 19.20
CA LEU A 9 -19.55 7.17 17.76
C LEU A 9 -18.98 8.40 17.04
N LEU A 10 -17.78 8.28 16.49
CA LEU A 10 -17.19 9.30 15.63
C LEU A 10 -17.73 9.13 14.20
N LEU A 11 -18.71 9.95 13.85
CA LEU A 11 -19.21 10.10 12.48
C LEU A 11 -18.36 11.16 11.77
N PHE A 12 -17.39 10.72 10.97
CA PHE A 12 -16.70 11.60 10.02
C PHE A 12 -17.43 11.59 8.68
N ALA A 13 -17.68 12.80 8.15
CA ALA A 13 -18.26 13.00 6.83
C ALA A 13 -17.31 12.49 5.75
N ILE A 14 -17.78 11.55 4.93
CA ILE A 14 -17.01 10.92 3.86
C ILE A 14 -17.21 11.73 2.59
N HIS A 15 -16.23 12.56 2.21
CA HIS A 15 -16.15 13.07 0.85
C HIS A 15 -15.58 11.95 -0.03
N LEU A 16 -16.46 11.20 -0.70
CA LEU A 16 -16.07 10.13 -1.62
C LEU A 16 -15.70 10.75 -2.99
N ASN A 17 -14.42 11.00 -3.19
CA ASN A 17 -13.84 11.13 -4.54
C ASN A 17 -13.02 9.87 -4.78
N ALA A 18 -13.54 8.94 -5.58
CA ALA A 18 -12.86 7.69 -5.88
C ALA A 18 -12.01 7.85 -7.14
N GLN A 19 -10.69 7.87 -6.98
CA GLN A 19 -9.75 7.40 -8.01
C GLN A 19 -8.88 6.34 -7.38
N ILE A 20 -8.86 5.16 -7.98
CA ILE A 20 -8.13 4.00 -7.48
C ILE A 20 -6.98 3.76 -8.44
N SER A 21 -5.75 3.79 -7.93
CA SER A 21 -4.61 3.26 -8.70
C SER A 21 -3.48 2.73 -7.81
N ASN A 22 -3.43 3.14 -6.54
CA ASN A 22 -2.47 2.65 -5.56
C ASN A 22 -3.07 2.45 -4.16
N ASP A 23 -4.11 1.60 -4.08
CA ASP A 23 -4.68 1.19 -2.79
C ASP A 23 -3.62 0.60 -1.86
N ASN A 24 -3.77 0.89 -0.57
CA ASN A 24 -3.02 0.24 0.49
C ASN A 24 -3.54 -1.19 0.67
N ILE A 25 -2.65 -2.17 0.68
CA ILE A 25 -3.00 -3.59 0.75
C ILE A 25 -2.55 -4.21 2.07
N GLY A 26 -3.34 -5.15 2.58
CA GLY A 26 -3.00 -5.97 3.72
C GLY A 26 -3.77 -5.60 4.97
N ALA A 27 -4.18 -6.62 5.73
CA ALA A 27 -4.97 -6.46 6.95
C ALA A 27 -4.24 -5.61 8.00
N ARG A 28 -2.91 -5.74 8.09
CA ARG A 28 -2.05 -4.94 8.96
C ARG A 28 -2.19 -3.45 8.67
N SER A 29 -1.94 -3.04 7.42
CA SER A 29 -2.11 -1.66 6.98
C SER A 29 -3.55 -1.17 7.18
N ALA A 30 -4.54 -1.96 6.77
CA ALA A 30 -5.96 -1.59 6.92
C ALA A 30 -6.34 -1.33 8.39
N SER A 31 -5.82 -2.13 9.32
CA SER A 31 -6.07 -1.99 10.76
C SER A 31 -5.28 -0.83 11.39
N MET A 32 -4.17 -0.42 10.78
CA MET A 32 -3.34 0.71 11.19
C MET A 32 -3.70 2.02 10.47
N GLY A 33 -4.98 2.21 10.13
CA GLY A 33 -5.45 3.44 9.48
C GLY A 33 -4.87 3.66 8.06
N GLY A 34 -4.39 2.60 7.42
CA GLY A 34 -3.73 2.67 6.11
C GLY A 34 -2.25 3.04 6.16
N PHE A 35 -1.60 2.98 7.32
CA PHE A 35 -0.16 3.19 7.44
C PHE A 35 0.62 2.09 6.69
N THR A 36 1.58 2.47 5.85
CA THR A 36 2.34 1.51 5.04
C THR A 36 3.82 1.82 4.87
N THR A 37 4.20 3.10 4.89
CA THR A 37 5.52 3.59 4.43
C THR A 37 6.74 2.88 5.02
N THR A 38 6.72 2.38 6.25
CA THR A 38 7.89 1.70 6.86
C THR A 38 7.69 0.20 7.09
N LEU A 39 6.53 -0.34 6.72
CA LEU A 39 6.22 -1.74 6.91
C LEU A 39 7.08 -2.62 6.00
N SER A 40 7.49 -3.77 6.53
CA SER A 40 8.29 -4.78 5.83
C SER A 40 7.60 -6.13 5.96
N ASP A 41 6.62 -6.36 5.11
CA ASP A 41 5.89 -7.61 4.97
C ASP A 41 5.59 -7.93 3.50
N VAL A 42 4.89 -9.02 3.21
CA VAL A 42 4.57 -9.45 1.83
C VAL A 42 3.87 -8.35 1.00
N TRP A 43 3.15 -7.42 1.64
CA TRP A 43 2.45 -6.33 0.97
C TRP A 43 3.35 -5.16 0.59
N SER A 44 4.62 -5.17 1.02
CA SER A 44 5.69 -4.29 0.51
C SER A 44 5.85 -4.40 -1.01
N THR A 45 5.44 -5.54 -1.60
CA THR A 45 5.36 -5.72 -3.05
C THR A 45 4.54 -4.64 -3.73
N ASN A 46 3.49 -4.11 -3.09
CA ASN A 46 2.64 -3.03 -3.60
C ASN A 46 2.86 -1.71 -2.85
N ASN A 47 2.92 -1.77 -1.52
CA ASN A 47 2.80 -0.60 -0.66
C ASN A 47 4.08 0.25 -0.61
N ASN A 48 5.23 -0.36 -0.29
CA ASN A 48 6.54 0.27 -0.37
C ASN A 48 7.63 -0.78 -0.62
N GLN A 49 8.18 -0.80 -1.82
CA GLN A 49 9.11 -1.84 -2.25
C GLN A 49 10.44 -1.82 -1.50
N ALA A 50 10.79 -0.72 -0.83
CA ALA A 50 11.94 -0.71 0.07
C ALA A 50 11.79 -1.70 1.25
N GLY A 51 10.55 -1.99 1.67
CA GLY A 51 10.27 -3.00 2.70
C GLY A 51 10.78 -4.39 2.31
N LEU A 52 10.75 -4.74 1.02
CA LEU A 52 11.26 -6.03 0.52
C LEU A 52 12.75 -6.24 0.85
N GLY A 53 13.53 -5.17 0.98
CA GLY A 53 14.94 -5.26 1.33
C GLY A 53 15.20 -5.93 2.68
N PHE A 54 14.23 -5.89 3.59
CA PHE A 54 14.34 -6.45 4.95
C PHE A 54 13.64 -7.81 5.11
N ILE A 55 13.02 -8.34 4.07
CA ILE A 55 12.37 -9.67 4.12
C ILE A 55 13.43 -10.75 3.88
N THR A 56 13.52 -11.70 4.82
CA THR A 56 14.49 -12.80 4.79
C THR A 56 13.90 -14.13 4.34
N ASP A 57 12.58 -14.28 4.44
CA ASP A 57 11.88 -15.55 4.25
C ASP A 57 10.98 -15.53 3.03
N PHE A 58 10.96 -16.65 2.30
CA PHE A 58 10.05 -16.83 1.18
C PHE A 58 8.61 -16.76 1.71
N SER A 59 7.82 -15.85 1.15
CA SER A 59 6.49 -15.54 1.68
C SER A 59 5.50 -15.28 0.55
N GLY A 60 4.24 -15.57 0.84
CA GLY A 60 3.12 -15.33 -0.07
C GLY A 60 1.90 -14.87 0.71
N GLY A 61 1.02 -14.11 0.06
CA GLY A 61 -0.16 -13.54 0.69
C GLY A 61 -1.32 -13.41 -0.29
N ILE A 62 -2.52 -13.63 0.23
CA ILE A 62 -3.78 -13.32 -0.44
C ILE A 62 -4.56 -12.32 0.40
N TYR A 63 -5.26 -11.41 -0.25
CA TYR A 63 -6.05 -10.38 0.40
C TYR A 63 -7.36 -10.21 -0.35
N TYR A 64 -8.43 -10.07 0.43
CA TYR A 64 -9.76 -9.81 -0.07
C TYR A 64 -10.41 -8.77 0.83
N GLU A 65 -10.97 -7.74 0.21
CA GLU A 65 -11.75 -6.72 0.87
C GLU A 65 -13.04 -6.52 0.08
N ASN A 66 -14.16 -6.43 0.80
CA ASN A 66 -15.42 -5.99 0.24
C ASN A 66 -15.79 -4.65 0.89
N ARG A 67 -15.52 -3.55 0.18
CA ARG A 67 -15.80 -2.21 0.69
C ARG A 67 -17.31 -2.02 0.74
N PHE A 68 -17.82 -1.54 1.87
CA PHE A 68 -19.25 -1.27 2.06
C PHE A 68 -20.19 -2.48 1.86
N LEU A 69 -19.68 -3.72 1.86
CA LEU A 69 -20.45 -4.95 1.61
C LEU A 69 -21.10 -5.00 0.22
N LEU A 70 -20.61 -4.22 -0.74
CA LEU A 70 -21.06 -4.20 -2.13
C LEU A 70 -20.12 -5.03 -3.02
N LYS A 71 -20.68 -5.93 -3.84
CA LYS A 71 -19.89 -6.78 -4.72
C LYS A 71 -19.10 -5.95 -5.74
N GLU A 72 -19.67 -4.82 -6.14
CA GLU A 72 -19.18 -3.83 -7.08
C GLU A 72 -17.86 -3.19 -6.64
N THR A 73 -17.58 -3.19 -5.34
CA THR A 73 -16.38 -2.59 -4.73
C THR A 73 -15.47 -3.63 -4.09
N SER A 74 -15.49 -4.86 -4.62
CA SER A 74 -14.57 -5.91 -4.22
C SER A 74 -13.15 -5.57 -4.65
N TYR A 75 -12.20 -5.70 -3.71
CA TYR A 75 -10.77 -5.59 -3.95
C TYR A 75 -10.09 -6.91 -3.63
N LYS A 76 -9.28 -7.42 -4.54
CA LYS A 76 -8.58 -8.71 -4.44
C LYS A 76 -7.11 -8.47 -4.69
N ALA A 77 -6.25 -9.10 -3.92
CA ALA A 77 -4.82 -9.06 -4.17
C ALA A 77 -4.13 -10.40 -3.85
N GLY A 78 -3.07 -10.68 -4.59
CA GLY A 78 -2.15 -11.78 -4.35
C GLY A 78 -0.72 -11.28 -4.49
N ALA A 79 0.18 -11.78 -3.64
CA ALA A 79 1.59 -11.41 -3.69
C ALA A 79 2.49 -12.59 -3.31
N VAL A 80 3.68 -12.61 -3.89
CA VAL A 80 4.77 -13.54 -3.56
C VAL A 80 6.08 -12.76 -3.47
N VAL A 81 6.89 -13.10 -2.47
CA VAL A 81 8.21 -12.53 -2.22
C VAL A 81 9.25 -13.64 -2.22
N LEU A 82 10.30 -13.44 -3.01
CA LEU A 82 11.47 -14.31 -3.10
C LEU A 82 12.71 -13.57 -2.57
N PRO A 83 13.16 -13.88 -1.34
CA PRO A 83 14.38 -13.32 -0.78
C PRO A 83 15.62 -13.73 -1.56
N VAL A 84 16.56 -12.81 -1.64
CA VAL A 84 17.91 -13.00 -2.18
C VAL A 84 18.94 -12.41 -1.22
N LYS A 85 20.24 -12.59 -1.50
CA LYS A 85 21.32 -12.25 -0.55
C LYS A 85 21.24 -10.82 0.02
N ILE A 86 20.90 -9.82 -0.79
CA ILE A 86 20.92 -8.40 -0.43
C ILE A 86 19.54 -7.74 -0.52
N GLY A 87 18.46 -8.51 -0.62
CA GLY A 87 17.14 -7.95 -0.88
C GLY A 87 16.09 -9.01 -1.16
N ALA A 88 15.01 -8.65 -1.84
CA ALA A 88 14.01 -9.60 -2.30
C ALA A 88 13.32 -9.13 -3.59
N PHE A 89 12.98 -10.09 -4.44
CA PHE A 89 12.06 -9.89 -5.56
C PHE A 89 10.63 -10.07 -5.09
N GLY A 90 9.72 -9.34 -5.70
CA GLY A 90 8.30 -9.38 -5.38
C GLY A 90 7.43 -9.35 -6.62
N ILE A 91 6.41 -10.18 -6.66
CA ILE A 91 5.35 -10.15 -7.67
C ILE A 91 4.03 -9.90 -6.96
N SER A 92 3.23 -8.98 -7.49
CA SER A 92 1.89 -8.69 -6.96
C SER A 92 0.87 -8.60 -8.08
N VAL A 93 -0.33 -9.11 -7.84
CA VAL A 93 -1.50 -8.89 -8.69
C VAL A 93 -2.63 -8.33 -7.85
N THR A 94 -3.36 -7.36 -8.39
CA THR A 94 -4.53 -6.78 -7.74
C THR A 94 -5.67 -6.67 -8.73
N SER A 95 -6.90 -6.76 -8.24
CA SER A 95 -8.10 -6.51 -9.03
C SER A 95 -9.14 -5.77 -8.19
N PHE A 96 -9.71 -4.73 -8.77
CA PHE A 96 -10.80 -3.95 -8.19
C PHE A 96 -12.01 -3.97 -9.14
N GLY A 97 -13.21 -4.03 -8.57
CA GLY A 97 -14.46 -3.85 -9.30
C GLY A 97 -15.24 -5.15 -9.53
N PHE A 98 -16.07 -5.15 -10.58
CA PHE A 98 -17.03 -6.19 -10.92
C PHE A 98 -17.12 -6.41 -12.45
N GLU A 99 -18.18 -7.08 -12.90
CA GLU A 99 -18.37 -7.49 -14.31
C GLU A 99 -18.34 -6.32 -15.31
N LEU A 100 -18.98 -5.19 -14.97
CA LEU A 100 -19.07 -4.05 -15.90
C LEU A 100 -17.88 -3.10 -15.81
N TYR A 101 -17.11 -3.15 -14.73
CA TYR A 101 -15.96 -2.30 -14.47
C TYR A 101 -14.91 -3.09 -13.71
N ASN A 102 -13.75 -3.31 -14.32
CA ASN A 102 -12.66 -4.05 -13.69
C ASN A 102 -11.32 -3.37 -13.93
N GLU A 103 -10.62 -3.08 -12.84
CA GLU A 103 -9.23 -2.67 -12.88
C GLU A 103 -8.35 -3.81 -12.42
N THR A 104 -7.24 -4.05 -13.12
CA THR A 104 -6.20 -4.98 -12.71
C THR A 104 -4.84 -4.31 -12.78
N LYS A 105 -4.01 -4.67 -11.81
CA LYS A 105 -2.60 -4.26 -11.76
C LYS A 105 -1.74 -5.47 -11.52
N ALA A 106 -0.77 -5.70 -12.40
CA ALA A 106 0.32 -6.64 -12.19
C ALA A 106 1.60 -5.87 -11.93
N GLY A 107 2.33 -6.22 -10.88
CA GLY A 107 3.52 -5.53 -10.43
C GLY A 107 4.70 -6.48 -10.29
N LEU A 108 5.86 -6.07 -10.81
CA LEU A 108 7.15 -6.69 -10.54
C LEU A 108 8.00 -5.71 -9.75
N SER A 109 8.53 -6.15 -8.62
CA SER A 109 9.24 -5.31 -7.66
C SER A 109 10.55 -5.93 -7.21
N TYR A 110 11.47 -5.07 -6.81
CA TYR A 110 12.70 -5.46 -6.15
C TYR A 110 13.04 -4.44 -5.07
N GLY A 111 13.36 -4.92 -3.87
CA GLY A 111 13.91 -4.10 -2.79
C GLY A 111 15.28 -4.60 -2.39
N GLN A 112 16.21 -3.67 -2.20
CA GLN A 112 17.59 -3.94 -1.82
C GLN A 112 17.91 -3.26 -0.50
N ARG A 113 18.46 -4.01 0.45
CA ARG A 113 19.03 -3.45 1.68
C ARG A 113 20.51 -3.10 1.51
N PHE A 114 20.91 -2.06 2.19
CA PHE A 114 22.29 -1.63 2.36
C PHE A 114 22.60 -1.63 3.86
N GLY A 115 23.25 -2.71 4.30
CA GLY A 115 23.43 -2.98 5.72
C GLY A 115 22.10 -3.23 6.44
N GLU A 116 22.07 -2.94 7.73
CA GLU A 116 20.90 -3.19 8.59
C GLU A 116 19.92 -2.02 8.63
N LYS A 117 20.34 -0.84 8.18
CA LYS A 117 19.66 0.44 8.44
C LYS A 117 18.96 1.05 7.23
N PHE A 118 19.26 0.62 6.02
CA PHE A 118 18.79 1.33 4.84
C PHE A 118 18.31 0.35 3.77
N SER A 119 17.23 0.69 3.08
CA SER A 119 16.80 -0.02 1.89
C SER A 119 16.15 0.91 0.88
N VAL A 120 16.26 0.52 -0.39
CA VAL A 120 15.56 1.16 -1.51
C VAL A 120 14.78 0.09 -2.24
N GLY A 121 13.70 0.50 -2.90
CA GLY A 121 12.95 -0.42 -3.75
C GLY A 121 12.36 0.25 -4.95
N VAL A 122 12.11 -0.55 -5.97
CA VAL A 122 11.51 -0.13 -7.23
C VAL A 122 10.42 -1.11 -7.64
N GLN A 123 9.44 -0.62 -8.38
CA GLN A 123 8.39 -1.42 -8.99
C GLN A 123 8.13 -0.98 -10.42
N LEU A 124 7.87 -1.94 -11.29
CA LEU A 124 7.21 -1.75 -12.58
C LEU A 124 5.79 -2.32 -12.50
N ASN A 125 4.81 -1.55 -12.95
CA ASN A 125 3.40 -1.89 -12.91
C ASN A 125 2.80 -1.89 -14.31
N TYR A 126 2.09 -2.95 -14.65
CA TYR A 126 1.19 -3.03 -15.80
C TYR A 126 -0.25 -2.86 -15.30
N LEU A 127 -0.93 -1.85 -15.81
CA LEU A 127 -2.30 -1.49 -15.46
C LEU A 127 -3.23 -1.84 -16.62
N ASN A 128 -4.39 -2.39 -16.30
CA ASN A 128 -5.43 -2.68 -17.25
C ASN A 128 -6.79 -2.32 -16.66
N THR A 129 -7.51 -1.43 -17.33
CA THR A 129 -8.86 -1.00 -16.95
C THR A 129 -9.82 -1.43 -18.04
N LYS A 130 -10.79 -2.26 -17.68
CA LYS A 130 -11.83 -2.77 -18.57
C LYS A 130 -13.17 -2.15 -18.19
N LEU A 131 -13.81 -1.54 -19.18
CA LEU A 131 -15.20 -1.11 -19.11
C LEU A 131 -16.03 -1.96 -20.06
N ALA A 132 -17.16 -2.49 -19.60
CA ALA A 132 -18.04 -3.29 -20.43
C ALA A 132 -18.70 -2.48 -21.56
N GLN A 133 -19.39 -3.20 -22.44
CA GLN A 133 -20.07 -2.69 -23.64
C GLN A 133 -19.08 -2.20 -24.71
N GLU A 134 -19.16 -0.91 -25.05
CA GLU A 134 -18.50 -0.27 -26.20
C GLU A 134 -17.20 0.46 -25.81
N TYR A 135 -16.90 0.57 -24.52
CA TYR A 135 -15.80 1.42 -24.01
C TYR A 135 -14.41 0.74 -24.05
N GLY A 136 -14.38 -0.58 -24.19
CA GLY A 136 -13.17 -1.35 -24.40
C GLY A 136 -12.22 -1.42 -23.19
N THR A 137 -10.95 -1.65 -23.49
CA THR A 137 -9.88 -1.89 -22.51
C THR A 137 -8.78 -0.86 -22.67
N LYS A 138 -8.41 -0.18 -21.57
CA LYS A 138 -7.27 0.74 -21.50
C LYS A 138 -6.11 0.05 -20.78
N THR A 139 -4.89 0.23 -21.27
CA THR A 139 -3.68 -0.33 -20.66
C THR A 139 -2.62 0.74 -20.47
N SER A 140 -1.84 0.63 -19.40
CA SER A 140 -0.77 1.59 -19.11
C SER A 140 0.36 0.95 -18.35
N ILE A 141 1.52 1.61 -18.37
CA ILE A 141 2.68 1.23 -17.58
C ILE A 141 3.05 2.38 -16.65
N THR A 142 3.33 2.03 -15.40
CA THR A 142 3.83 2.97 -14.41
C THR A 142 4.91 2.32 -13.55
N GLY A 143 5.52 3.10 -12.67
CA GLY A 143 6.51 2.62 -11.73
C GLY A 143 6.28 3.19 -10.34
N ALA A 144 6.99 2.63 -9.37
CA ALA A 144 7.07 3.17 -8.02
C ALA A 144 8.51 3.09 -7.52
N ILE A 145 8.86 4.00 -6.62
CA ILE A 145 10.13 4.00 -5.91
C ILE A 145 9.89 4.15 -4.43
N GLY A 146 10.74 3.51 -3.64
CA GLY A 146 10.62 3.43 -2.20
C GLY A 146 11.97 3.57 -1.51
N LEU A 147 11.94 4.09 -0.29
CA LEU A 147 13.09 4.19 0.60
C LEU A 147 12.63 3.92 2.04
N ILE A 148 13.41 3.14 2.78
CA ILE A 148 13.24 3.00 4.24
C ILE A 148 14.61 3.17 4.91
N ALA A 149 14.66 3.99 5.94
CA ALA A 149 15.83 4.25 6.77
C ALA A 149 15.50 4.03 8.25
N LYS A 150 16.17 3.08 8.90
CA LYS A 150 16.13 2.87 10.35
C LYS A 150 17.09 3.88 10.99
N LEU A 151 16.52 4.96 11.54
CA LEU A 151 17.26 6.06 12.15
C LEU A 151 17.86 5.65 13.51
N SER A 152 17.14 4.82 14.25
CA SER A 152 17.62 4.13 15.46
C SER A 152 17.12 2.67 15.47
N LYS A 153 17.20 1.98 16.63
CA LYS A 153 16.59 0.64 16.77
C LYS A 153 15.06 0.74 16.86
N GLU A 154 14.55 1.89 17.30
CA GLU A 154 13.16 2.17 17.61
C GLU A 154 12.48 2.99 16.51
N LEU A 155 13.22 3.88 15.84
CA LEU A 155 12.67 4.85 14.89
C LEU A 155 13.07 4.51 13.45
N SER A 156 12.07 4.39 12.56
CA SER A 156 12.31 4.33 11.11
C SER A 156 11.55 5.43 10.36
N LEU A 157 12.12 5.78 9.21
CA LEU A 157 11.59 6.72 8.23
C LEU A 157 11.33 5.98 6.93
N GLY A 158 10.18 6.24 6.30
CA GLY A 158 9.77 5.65 5.04
C GLY A 158 9.34 6.72 4.06
N VAL A 159 9.75 6.56 2.81
CA VAL A 159 9.31 7.38 1.67
C VAL A 159 8.84 6.45 0.56
N HIS A 160 7.72 6.79 -0.06
CA HIS A 160 7.22 6.07 -1.23
C HIS A 160 6.68 7.06 -2.25
N VAL A 161 7.01 6.84 -3.53
CA VAL A 161 6.48 7.63 -4.64
C VAL A 161 5.96 6.67 -5.69
N TYR A 162 4.66 6.76 -5.95
CA TYR A 162 3.96 6.02 -6.99
C TYR A 162 3.73 6.90 -8.22
N ASN A 163 3.94 6.33 -9.41
CA ASN A 163 3.86 6.98 -10.70
C ASN A 163 4.64 8.30 -10.80
N PRO A 164 5.96 8.31 -10.52
CA PRO A 164 6.79 9.51 -10.65
C PRO A 164 6.87 10.00 -12.10
N SER A 165 6.68 9.11 -13.09
CA SER A 165 6.66 9.44 -14.53
C SER A 165 5.41 10.18 -14.99
N ARG A 166 4.39 10.34 -14.12
CA ARG A 166 3.08 10.92 -14.46
C ARG A 166 2.47 10.28 -15.71
N SER A 167 2.57 8.95 -15.80
CA SER A 167 2.08 8.17 -16.94
C SER A 167 0.59 8.43 -17.19
N LYS A 168 0.20 8.45 -18.46
CA LYS A 168 -1.20 8.59 -18.89
C LYS A 168 -1.95 7.26 -18.77
N LEU A 169 -3.26 7.32 -18.56
CA LEU A 169 -4.15 6.16 -18.55
C LEU A 169 -4.39 5.58 -19.95
N ALA A 170 -4.35 6.44 -20.99
CA ALA A 170 -4.39 6.02 -22.38
C ALA A 170 -3.61 7.03 -23.24
N GLU A 171 -3.00 6.57 -24.34
CA GLU A 171 -2.22 7.44 -25.22
C GLU A 171 -3.06 8.54 -25.89
N TYR A 172 -4.32 8.22 -26.20
CA TYR A 172 -5.28 9.09 -26.88
C TYR A 172 -6.08 10.01 -25.93
N ASP A 173 -5.85 9.92 -24.61
CA ASP A 173 -6.56 10.68 -23.60
C ASP A 173 -5.58 11.56 -22.79
N ASN A 174 -6.10 12.58 -22.09
CA ASN A 174 -5.29 13.40 -21.17
C ASN A 174 -5.48 13.02 -19.70
N GLU A 175 -6.24 11.95 -19.45
CA GLU A 175 -6.36 11.34 -18.12
C GLU A 175 -5.02 10.74 -17.68
N ARG A 176 -4.59 11.08 -16.46
CA ARG A 176 -3.30 10.65 -15.89
C ARG A 176 -3.53 9.73 -14.72
N ILE A 177 -2.68 8.70 -14.62
CA ILE A 177 -2.56 7.91 -13.40
C ILE A 177 -2.09 8.87 -12.29
N PRO A 178 -2.67 8.84 -11.09
CA PRO A 178 -2.30 9.75 -10.02
C PRO A 178 -0.84 9.53 -9.62
N THR A 179 -0.17 10.63 -9.26
CA THR A 179 1.16 10.59 -8.64
C THR A 179 0.95 10.77 -7.15
N ILE A 180 1.33 9.74 -6.38
CA ILE A 180 1.11 9.68 -4.94
C ILE A 180 2.47 9.68 -4.26
N MET A 181 2.66 10.60 -3.32
CA MET A 181 3.86 10.72 -2.51
C MET A 181 3.51 10.46 -1.05
N LYS A 182 4.28 9.61 -0.39
CA LYS A 182 4.11 9.28 1.02
C LYS A 182 5.39 9.51 1.79
N LEU A 183 5.25 10.07 2.97
CA LEU A 183 6.31 10.23 3.97
C LEU A 183 5.77 9.73 5.30
N GLY A 184 6.46 8.80 5.94
CA GLY A 184 6.03 8.32 7.24
C GLY A 184 7.15 7.92 8.16
N LEU A 185 6.79 7.82 9.43
CA LEU A 185 7.65 7.44 10.54
C LEU A 185 6.96 6.33 11.32
N ASP A 186 7.73 5.37 11.80
CA ASP A 186 7.30 4.49 12.88
C ASP A 186 8.22 4.57 14.08
N TYR A 187 7.63 4.50 15.27
CA TYR A 187 8.33 4.38 16.53
C TYR A 187 7.91 3.07 17.22
N ARG A 188 8.89 2.21 17.50
CA ARG A 188 8.72 0.93 18.19
C ARG A 188 9.08 1.10 19.65
N PHE A 189 8.07 1.15 20.51
CA PHE A 189 8.27 1.26 21.96
C PHE A 189 8.83 -0.04 22.56
N SER A 190 8.55 -1.16 21.90
CA SER A 190 9.07 -2.49 22.21
C SER A 190 8.87 -3.40 20.99
N GLU A 191 9.30 -4.65 21.07
CA GLU A 191 8.97 -5.68 20.06
C GLU A 191 7.45 -5.91 19.90
N LYS A 192 6.63 -5.48 20.87
CA LYS A 192 5.18 -5.69 20.86
C LYS A 192 4.36 -4.47 20.46
N VAL A 193 4.91 -3.27 20.57
CA VAL A 193 4.13 -2.02 20.42
C VAL A 193 4.83 -1.12 19.44
N MET A 194 4.13 -0.75 18.36
CA MET A 194 4.58 0.28 17.45
C MET A 194 3.48 1.31 17.16
N LEU A 195 3.89 2.54 16.93
CA LEU A 195 3.08 3.63 16.42
C LEU A 195 3.61 4.03 15.05
N GLY A 196 2.75 4.07 14.04
CA GLY A 196 3.06 4.59 12.72
C GLY A 196 2.27 5.87 12.44
N VAL A 197 2.91 6.84 11.79
CA VAL A 197 2.27 8.05 11.25
C VAL A 197 2.80 8.27 9.83
N GLU A 198 1.91 8.41 8.84
CA GLU A 198 2.29 8.78 7.48
C GLU A 198 1.44 9.95 6.98
N THR A 199 2.05 10.81 6.17
CA THR A 199 1.31 11.75 5.32
C THR A 199 1.38 11.27 3.89
N GLU A 200 0.25 11.40 3.19
CA GLU A 200 0.11 11.05 1.78
C GLU A 200 -0.41 12.27 1.02
N LYS A 201 0.26 12.60 -0.09
CA LYS A 201 -0.15 13.65 -1.02
C LYS A 201 -0.35 13.02 -2.39
N ASP A 202 -1.60 12.94 -2.82
CA ASP A 202 -1.92 12.86 -4.23
C ASP A 202 -1.74 14.25 -4.85
N MET A 203 -1.17 14.32 -6.04
CA MET A 203 -0.99 15.58 -6.75
C MET A 203 -2.31 16.30 -7.06
N ASN A 204 -3.43 15.58 -7.16
CA ASN A 204 -4.75 16.11 -7.49
C ASN A 204 -5.62 16.42 -6.26
N PHE A 205 -5.26 15.94 -5.05
CA PHE A 205 -6.07 16.07 -3.84
C PHE A 205 -5.26 16.64 -2.67
N ASP A 206 -5.94 17.10 -1.62
CA ASP A 206 -5.26 17.58 -0.41
C ASP A 206 -4.46 16.48 0.29
N ALA A 207 -3.42 16.89 1.03
CA ALA A 207 -2.64 15.94 1.80
C ALA A 207 -3.50 15.34 2.92
N VAL A 208 -3.38 14.04 3.13
CA VAL A 208 -4.01 13.33 4.23
C VAL A 208 -2.95 12.85 5.21
N VAL A 209 -3.36 12.68 6.47
CA VAL A 209 -2.53 12.11 7.53
C VAL A 209 -3.18 10.83 8.03
N LYS A 210 -2.39 9.77 8.13
CA LYS A 210 -2.78 8.46 8.63
C LYS A 210 -1.94 8.15 9.85
N ALA A 211 -2.55 7.55 10.86
CA ALA A 211 -1.86 7.09 12.04
C ALA A 211 -2.47 5.78 12.53
N GLY A 212 -1.65 4.91 13.09
CA GLY A 212 -2.09 3.61 13.59
C GLY A 212 -1.14 3.04 14.63
N ILE A 213 -1.70 2.29 15.57
CA ILE A 213 -0.94 1.57 16.59
C ILE A 213 -1.13 0.08 16.31
N GLU A 214 -0.03 -0.67 16.40
CA GLU A 214 -0.06 -2.12 16.41
C GLU A 214 0.41 -2.62 17.78
N TYR A 215 -0.32 -3.60 18.31
CA TYR A 215 0.00 -4.26 19.57
C TYR A 215 -0.07 -5.78 19.43
N HIS A 216 1.06 -6.44 19.68
CA HIS A 216 1.16 -7.90 19.71
C HIS A 216 0.87 -8.42 21.13
N ILE A 217 -0.23 -9.18 21.27
CA ILE A 217 -0.65 -9.76 22.56
C ILE A 217 0.35 -10.81 23.04
N THR A 218 0.92 -11.59 22.10
CA THR A 218 1.97 -12.59 22.34
C THR A 218 3.29 -12.13 21.73
N GLU A 219 4.37 -12.89 21.92
CA GLU A 219 5.57 -12.69 21.09
C GLU A 219 5.21 -12.90 19.62
N ALA A 220 5.80 -12.08 18.74
CA ALA A 220 5.65 -12.20 17.30
C ALA A 220 6.35 -13.49 16.84
N LEU A 221 5.62 -14.36 16.13
CA LEU A 221 6.16 -15.56 15.49
C LEU A 221 6.96 -15.21 14.23
#